data_AF-A0A1R2CU70-F1
#
_entry.id   AF-A0A1R2CU70-F1
#
_cell.length_a   1.000
_cell.length_b   1.000
_cell.length_c   1.000
_cell.angle_alpha   90.00
_cell.angle_beta   90.00
_cell.angle_gamma   90.00
#
_symmetry.space_group_name_H-M   'P 1'
#
loop_
_entity.id
_entity.type
_entity.pdbx_description
1 polymer ?
#
loop_
_entity_poly.entity_id
_entity_poly.type
_entity_poly.pdbx_seq_one_letter_code
_entity_poly.pdbx_strand_id
1 'polypeptide(L)'
;MNISGKRELIVLTIDLGPKKDEIHVRDTDTPLNLAQEFCKRNNLNTEAEIPISQYISLSLSKLTSPTKPKTPHLSSNVASEIILQAKRLVREKANARTPKNSKSMTKSPSKKCTTPRKKLPGERLYYQGLADKKNKEEYAKEIMAEREADEIGQATFRPMINRNSSSRGMRNEDGFMYNDRKMKEKLVFQRIVKMGEEMKTCTFKPNVNKMSLMMDKIKTKDRNLHLYLNSRRKTEESPPRTTDRKNR
;
A
#
# COMPACT_ATOMS: atom_id res chain seq x y z
N MET A 1 -36.15 25.45 24.76
CA MET A 1 -36.89 24.33 24.13
C MET A 1 -36.07 23.87 22.93
N ASN A 2 -35.34 22.75 23.06
CA ASN A 2 -34.47 22.22 22.01
C ASN A 2 -35.32 21.40 21.04
N ILE A 3 -35.81 22.06 19.99
CA ILE A 3 -36.72 21.49 19.00
C ILE A 3 -35.89 20.56 18.10
N SER A 4 -36.24 19.27 18.15
CA SER A 4 -35.74 18.18 17.31
C SER A 4 -34.27 17.81 17.53
N GLY A 5 -34.05 16.66 18.21
CA GLY A 5 -32.73 16.04 18.44
C GLY A 5 -32.08 15.51 17.16
N LYS A 6 -32.01 16.32 16.12
CA LYS A 6 -31.29 16.01 14.89
C LYS A 6 -29.80 16.15 15.17
N ARG A 7 -29.07 15.04 14.98
CA ARG A 7 -27.62 15.03 15.05
C ARG A 7 -27.06 15.78 13.86
N GLU A 8 -26.13 16.69 14.13
CA GLU A 8 -25.35 17.37 13.12
C GLU A 8 -24.24 16.43 12.61
N LEU A 9 -24.17 16.26 11.29
CA LEU A 9 -23.21 15.39 10.63
C LEU A 9 -21.94 16.14 10.26
N ILE A 10 -22.09 17.28 9.59
CA ILE A 10 -20.99 18.07 9.05
C ILE A 10 -21.41 19.53 8.90
N VAL A 11 -20.46 20.43 9.14
CA VAL A 11 -20.56 21.85 8.83
C VAL A 11 -19.70 22.12 7.59
N LEU A 12 -20.33 22.64 6.54
CA LEU A 12 -19.67 23.00 5.29
C LEU A 12 -19.61 24.51 5.17
N THR A 13 -18.41 25.09 5.09
CA THR A 13 -18.22 26.52 4.84
C THR A 13 -18.08 26.77 3.34
N ILE A 14 -18.95 27.61 2.78
CA ILE A 14 -18.88 28.02 1.37
C ILE A 14 -18.36 29.46 1.31
N ASP A 15 -17.32 29.65 0.49
CA ASP A 15 -16.76 30.98 0.22
C ASP A 15 -17.47 31.59 -1.00
N LEU A 16 -18.16 32.71 -0.78
CA LEU A 16 -18.88 33.47 -1.80
C LEU A 16 -18.09 34.71 -2.25
N GLY A 17 -16.80 34.81 -1.91
CA GLY A 17 -15.93 35.95 -2.20
C GLY A 17 -15.77 36.85 -0.97
N PRO A 18 -16.51 37.97 -0.84
CA PRO A 18 -16.39 38.85 0.31
C PRO A 18 -17.10 38.30 1.57
N LYS A 19 -17.91 37.25 1.43
CA LYS A 19 -18.68 36.64 2.51
C LYS A 19 -18.43 35.14 2.54
N LYS A 20 -18.37 34.58 3.74
CA LYS A 20 -18.38 33.14 4.00
C LYS A 20 -19.65 32.81 4.76
N ASP A 21 -20.30 31.71 4.39
CA ASP A 21 -21.50 31.23 5.07
C ASP A 21 -21.41 29.71 5.28
N GLU A 22 -22.12 29.21 6.27
CA GLU A 22 -22.05 27.81 6.71
C GLU A 22 -23.36 27.05 6.45
N ILE A 23 -23.22 25.81 6.00
CA ILE A 23 -24.31 24.85 5.83
C ILE A 23 -24.15 23.77 6.89
N HIS A 24 -25.12 23.71 7.81
CA HIS A 24 -25.21 22.68 8.84
C HIS A 24 -26.00 21.50 8.29
N VAL A 25 -25.34 20.39 7.99
CA VAL A 25 -25.97 19.21 7.42
C VAL A 25 -26.36 18.26 8.55
N ARG A 26 -27.64 17.85 8.60
CA ARG A 26 -28.16 16.91 9.62
C ARG A 26 -28.62 15.61 8.98
N ASP A 27 -28.79 14.56 9.79
CA ASP A 27 -29.14 13.20 9.34
C ASP A 27 -30.38 13.11 8.42
N THR A 28 -31.36 13.98 8.62
CA THR A 28 -32.65 13.94 7.91
C THR A 28 -32.69 14.78 6.64
N ASP A 29 -31.66 15.58 6.39
CA ASP A 29 -31.74 16.65 5.41
C ASP A 29 -31.31 16.12 4.03
N THR A 30 -32.03 16.51 2.99
CA THR A 30 -31.66 16.17 1.61
C THR A 30 -30.69 17.22 1.05
N PRO A 31 -29.62 16.83 0.35
CA PRO A 31 -28.64 17.78 -0.22
C PRO A 31 -29.26 18.85 -1.11
N LEU A 32 -30.32 18.50 -1.85
CA LEU A 32 -31.03 19.42 -2.73
C LEU A 32 -31.77 20.51 -1.92
N ASN A 33 -32.49 20.14 -0.86
CA ASN A 33 -33.22 21.11 -0.03
C ASN A 33 -32.25 22.06 0.68
N LEU A 34 -31.13 21.56 1.18
CA LEU A 34 -30.09 22.39 1.81
C LEU A 34 -29.48 23.38 0.81
N ALA A 35 -29.21 22.94 -0.42
CA ALA A 35 -28.71 23.83 -1.47
C ALA A 35 -29.75 24.91 -1.84
N GLN A 36 -31.04 24.55 -1.95
CA GLN A 36 -32.13 25.51 -2.20
C GLN A 36 -32.24 26.55 -1.10
N GLU A 37 -32.27 26.12 0.17
CA GLU A 37 -32.33 27.02 1.32
C GLU A 37 -31.11 27.93 1.38
N PHE A 38 -29.91 27.40 1.10
CA PHE A 38 -28.69 28.17 1.07
C PHE A 38 -28.68 29.22 -0.06
N CYS A 39 -29.07 28.84 -1.28
CA CYS A 39 -29.19 29.76 -2.42
C CYS A 39 -30.22 30.85 -2.14
N LYS A 40 -31.38 30.49 -1.56
CA LYS A 40 -32.42 31.45 -1.18
C LYS A 40 -31.96 32.42 -0.10
N ARG A 41 -31.22 31.93 0.91
CA ARG A 41 -30.68 32.75 2.00
C ARG A 41 -29.62 33.75 1.52
N ASN A 42 -28.80 33.34 0.54
CA ASN A 42 -27.70 34.14 0.02
C ASN A 42 -28.02 34.88 -1.29
N ASN A 43 -29.27 34.83 -1.77
CA ASN A 43 -29.71 35.40 -3.05
C ASN A 43 -28.84 34.96 -4.25
N LEU A 44 -28.51 33.66 -4.31
CA LEU A 44 -27.75 33.07 -5.42
C LEU A 44 -28.68 32.66 -6.57
N ASN A 45 -28.14 32.58 -7.79
CA ASN A 45 -28.87 32.09 -8.96
C ASN A 45 -29.27 30.62 -8.78
N THR A 46 -30.41 30.21 -9.35
CA THR A 46 -30.91 28.82 -9.32
C THR A 46 -29.94 27.85 -9.98
N GLU A 47 -29.12 28.31 -10.93
CA GLU A 47 -28.06 27.50 -11.54
C GLU A 47 -26.98 27.04 -10.54
N ALA A 48 -26.79 27.76 -9.43
CA ALA A 48 -25.82 27.40 -8.38
C ALA A 48 -26.32 26.28 -7.45
N GLU A 49 -27.62 25.96 -7.47
CA GLU A 49 -28.22 24.93 -6.62
C GLU A 49 -27.64 23.54 -6.89
N ILE A 50 -27.53 23.17 -8.18
CA ILE A 50 -27.03 21.87 -8.61
C ILE A 50 -25.59 21.62 -8.13
N PRO A 51 -24.60 22.50 -8.40
CA PRO A 51 -23.23 22.27 -7.95
C PRO A 51 -23.09 22.26 -6.43
N ILE A 52 -23.86 23.08 -5.70
CA ILE A 52 -23.85 23.06 -4.23
C ILE A 52 -24.41 21.74 -3.68
N SER A 53 -25.52 21.25 -4.24
CA SER A 53 -26.11 19.94 -3.90
C SER A 53 -25.14 18.78 -4.16
N GLN A 54 -24.43 18.81 -5.30
CA GLN A 54 -23.39 17.84 -5.62
C GLN A 54 -22.22 17.90 -4.62
N TYR A 55 -21.79 19.10 -4.23
CA TYR A 55 -20.73 19.29 -3.24
C TYR A 55 -21.09 18.74 -1.86
N ILE A 56 -22.34 18.97 -1.40
CA ILE A 56 -22.85 18.40 -0.15
C ILE A 56 -22.85 16.87 -0.24
N SER A 57 -23.37 16.31 -1.33
CA SER A 57 -23.44 14.86 -1.57
C SER A 57 -22.06 14.19 -1.57
N LEU A 58 -21.06 14.81 -2.21
CA LEU A 58 -19.67 14.36 -2.21
C LEU A 58 -19.01 14.43 -0.84
N SER A 59 -19.40 15.39 -0.01
CA SER A 59 -18.87 15.52 1.35
C SER A 59 -19.46 14.47 2.29
N LEU A 60 -20.77 14.18 2.14
CA LEU A 60 -21.44 13.11 2.86
C LEU A 60 -20.89 11.72 2.49
N SER A 61 -20.61 11.46 1.20
CA SER A 61 -20.06 10.16 0.78
C SER A 61 -18.65 9.88 1.33
N LYS A 62 -17.85 10.94 1.58
CA LYS A 62 -16.54 10.82 2.23
C LYS A 62 -16.66 10.40 3.70
N LEU A 63 -17.73 10.82 4.38
CA LEU A 63 -18.00 10.44 5.77
C LEU A 63 -18.52 9.00 5.88
N THR A 64 -19.32 8.55 4.90
CA THR A 64 -19.89 7.19 4.91
C THR A 64 -18.94 6.13 4.37
N SER A 65 -17.95 6.52 3.55
CA SER A 65 -16.93 5.56 3.12
C SER A 65 -16.18 5.05 4.36
N PRO A 66 -16.14 3.73 4.63
CA PRO A 66 -15.33 3.17 5.69
C PRO A 66 -13.89 3.46 5.31
N THR A 67 -13.36 4.53 5.87
CA THR A 67 -11.98 4.95 5.68
C THR A 67 -11.14 3.79 6.18
N LYS A 68 -10.57 3.02 5.25
CA LYS A 68 -9.49 2.09 5.57
C LYS A 68 -8.53 2.87 6.47
N PRO A 69 -8.19 2.36 7.67
CA PRO A 69 -7.50 3.13 8.69
C PRO A 69 -6.24 3.73 8.09
N LYS A 70 -6.29 5.03 7.79
CA LYS A 70 -5.08 5.82 7.61
C LYS A 70 -4.41 5.73 8.98
N THR A 71 -3.35 4.94 9.02
CA THR A 71 -2.48 4.73 10.19
C THR A 71 -2.44 6.00 11.04
N PRO A 72 -3.08 5.99 12.22
CA PRO A 72 -3.11 7.16 13.06
C PRO A 72 -1.67 7.46 13.49
N HIS A 73 -1.25 8.71 13.36
CA HIS A 73 -0.17 9.22 14.17
C HIS A 73 -0.65 9.11 15.62
N LEU A 74 -0.29 8.00 16.29
CA LEU A 74 -0.73 7.70 17.63
C LEU A 74 -0.26 8.80 18.58
N SER A 75 -1.23 9.39 19.26
CA SER A 75 -1.03 10.11 20.52
C SER A 75 -0.28 9.19 21.49
N SER A 76 0.75 9.75 22.12
CA SER A 76 1.92 9.08 22.67
C SER A 76 1.70 8.19 23.91
N ASN A 77 0.47 8.04 24.40
CA ASN A 77 0.26 7.54 25.76
C ASN A 77 -0.26 6.11 25.85
N VAL A 78 -0.86 5.54 24.81
CA VAL A 78 -1.33 4.14 24.82
C VAL A 78 -0.33 3.18 24.14
N ALA A 79 0.40 3.69 23.14
CA ALA A 79 1.44 2.93 22.44
C ALA A 79 2.61 2.52 23.36
N SER A 80 2.95 3.37 24.34
CA SER A 80 4.02 3.11 25.29
C SER A 80 3.71 1.92 26.21
N GLU A 81 2.45 1.75 26.61
CA GLU A 81 2.02 0.67 27.51
C GLU A 81 1.98 -0.69 26.80
N ILE A 82 1.51 -0.71 25.54
CA ILE A 82 1.51 -1.93 24.72
C ILE A 82 2.95 -2.35 24.38
N ILE A 83 3.84 -1.39 24.09
CA ILE A 83 5.27 -1.67 23.86
C ILE A 83 5.97 -2.14 25.16
N LEU A 84 5.57 -1.62 26.33
CA LEU A 84 6.10 -2.07 27.63
C LEU A 84 5.64 -3.48 27.97
N GLN A 85 4.36 -3.81 27.74
CA GLN A 85 3.81 -5.15 27.97
C GLN A 85 4.47 -6.19 27.03
N ALA A 86 4.66 -5.85 25.76
CA ALA A 86 5.36 -6.73 24.81
C ALA A 86 6.83 -7.00 25.23
N LYS A 87 7.54 -5.98 25.75
CA LYS A 87 8.91 -6.16 26.26
C LYS A 87 8.97 -7.00 27.55
N ARG A 88 7.94 -6.99 28.40
CA ARG A 88 7.85 -7.87 29.59
C ARG A 88 7.72 -9.34 29.20
N LEU A 89 6.85 -9.66 28.25
CA LEU A 89 6.61 -11.04 27.79
C LEU A 89 7.85 -11.69 27.13
N VAL A 90 8.68 -10.90 26.44
CA VAL A 90 9.94 -11.40 25.85
C VAL A 90 11.00 -11.67 26.93
N ARG A 91 11.01 -10.89 28.02
CA ARG A 91 11.97 -11.06 29.13
C ARG A 91 11.62 -12.27 30.01
N GLU A 92 10.34 -12.57 30.21
CA GLU A 92 9.91 -13.76 30.94
C GLU A 92 10.24 -15.06 30.20
N LYS A 93 10.11 -15.09 28.86
CA LYS A 93 10.53 -16.25 28.06
C LYS A 93 12.05 -16.49 28.04
N ALA A 94 12.86 -15.48 28.35
CA ALA A 94 14.32 -15.62 28.45
C ALA A 94 14.76 -16.24 29.78
N ASN A 95 14.00 -16.03 30.86
CA ASN A 95 14.34 -16.52 32.21
C ASN A 95 13.76 -17.91 32.53
N ALA A 96 12.87 -18.45 31.70
CA ALA A 96 12.35 -19.82 31.82
C ALA A 96 13.28 -20.91 31.24
N ARG A 97 14.56 -20.59 30.95
CA ARG A 97 15.56 -21.60 30.56
C ARG A 97 16.26 -22.13 31.81
N THR A 98 15.86 -23.34 32.16
CA THR A 98 16.40 -24.22 33.22
C THR A 98 17.93 -24.21 33.33
N PRO A 99 18.49 -24.31 34.55
CA PRO A 99 19.92 -24.43 34.77
C PRO A 99 20.39 -25.82 34.35
N LYS A 100 21.00 -25.93 33.17
CA LYS A 100 21.67 -27.16 32.74
C LYS A 100 23.03 -27.28 33.43
N ASN A 101 22.98 -28.01 34.54
CA ASN A 101 23.97 -28.91 35.12
C ASN A 101 25.35 -28.95 34.43
N SER A 102 26.34 -28.46 35.17
CA SER A 102 27.77 -28.62 34.96
C SER A 102 28.23 -30.07 35.16
N LYS A 103 28.88 -30.66 34.15
CA LYS A 103 29.90 -31.74 34.14
C LYS A 103 29.94 -32.28 32.70
N SER A 104 31.05 -32.53 32.03
CA SER A 104 32.40 -32.88 32.45
C SER A 104 33.37 -32.58 31.31
N MET A 105 34.64 -32.43 31.67
CA MET A 105 35.76 -32.28 30.75
C MET A 105 36.04 -33.59 30.01
N THR A 106 36.03 -33.56 28.68
CA THR A 106 36.93 -34.40 27.88
C THR A 106 37.46 -33.56 26.72
N LYS A 107 38.74 -33.20 26.80
CA LYS A 107 39.48 -32.49 25.76
C LYS A 107 39.78 -33.49 24.65
N SER A 108 39.03 -33.43 23.55
CA SER A 108 39.42 -34.06 22.28
C SER A 108 39.99 -33.00 21.34
N PRO A 109 41.10 -33.29 20.63
CA PRO A 109 41.78 -32.32 19.78
C PRO A 109 40.89 -31.94 18.58
N SER A 110 40.64 -30.64 18.49
CA SER A 110 39.74 -29.99 17.56
C SER A 110 40.12 -30.25 16.10
N LYS A 111 39.26 -30.98 15.38
CA LYS A 111 39.18 -30.85 13.91
C LYS A 111 38.84 -29.40 13.61
N LYS A 112 39.70 -28.75 12.83
CA LYS A 112 39.59 -27.34 12.41
C LYS A 112 38.16 -27.08 11.92
N CYS A 113 37.38 -26.42 12.77
CA CYS A 113 36.04 -25.98 12.46
C CYS A 113 36.17 -24.88 11.40
N THR A 114 35.98 -25.25 10.14
CA THR A 114 35.77 -24.32 9.04
C THR A 114 34.65 -23.39 9.46
N THR A 115 34.99 -22.20 9.94
CA THR A 115 34.01 -21.25 10.45
C THR A 115 33.02 -20.99 9.31
N PRO A 116 31.70 -21.18 9.50
CA PRO A 116 30.74 -20.91 8.46
C PRO A 116 30.95 -19.46 8.03
N ARG A 117 31.28 -19.26 6.74
CA ARG A 117 31.47 -17.93 6.15
C ARG A 117 30.32 -17.06 6.64
N LYS A 118 30.64 -15.99 7.38
CA LYS A 118 29.64 -15.05 7.90
C LYS A 118 28.84 -14.54 6.72
N LYS A 119 27.58 -14.98 6.58
CA LYS A 119 26.71 -14.58 5.49
C LYS A 119 26.63 -13.05 5.47
N LEU A 120 26.75 -12.47 4.29
CA LEU A 120 26.75 -11.02 4.13
C LEU A 120 25.43 -10.47 4.67
N PRO A 121 25.43 -9.37 5.44
CA PRO A 121 24.21 -8.83 6.07
C PRO A 121 23.06 -8.60 5.06
N GLY A 122 23.39 -8.25 3.82
CA GLY A 122 22.42 -8.03 2.75
C GLY A 122 21.69 -9.29 2.28
N GLU A 123 22.33 -10.46 2.34
CA GLU A 123 21.71 -11.73 1.95
C GLU A 123 20.56 -12.08 2.90
N ARG A 124 20.78 -11.90 4.22
CA ARG A 124 19.73 -12.11 5.22
C ARG A 124 18.54 -11.17 5.00
N LEU A 125 18.80 -9.90 4.75
CA LEU A 125 17.75 -8.89 4.52
C LEU A 125 16.97 -9.18 3.23
N TYR A 126 17.63 -9.66 2.18
CA TYR A 126 16.97 -10.03 0.93
C TYR A 126 15.97 -11.16 1.13
N TYR A 127 16.39 -12.26 1.77
CA TYR A 127 15.50 -13.39 2.04
C TYR A 127 14.37 -13.02 3.01
N GLN A 128 14.64 -12.16 3.99
CA GLN A 128 13.61 -11.62 4.86
C GLN A 128 12.57 -10.82 4.06
N GLY A 129 13.00 -9.94 3.15
CA GLY A 129 12.08 -9.17 2.31
C GLY A 129 11.24 -10.04 1.36
N LEU A 130 11.79 -11.15 0.87
CA LEU A 130 11.01 -12.14 0.10
C LEU A 130 9.94 -12.82 0.95
N ALA A 131 10.27 -13.21 2.18
CA ALA A 131 9.32 -13.81 3.10
C ALA A 131 8.20 -12.82 3.48
N ASP A 132 8.57 -11.58 3.81
CA ASP A 132 7.60 -10.53 4.16
C ASP A 132 6.67 -10.19 2.99
N LYS A 133 7.22 -10.15 1.77
CA LYS A 133 6.43 -9.94 0.54
C LYS A 133 5.41 -11.08 0.36
N LYS A 134 5.84 -12.33 0.51
CA LYS A 134 4.96 -13.50 0.37
C LYS A 134 3.85 -13.49 1.42
N ASN A 135 4.20 -13.25 2.69
CA ASN A 135 3.22 -13.17 3.78
C ASN A 135 2.19 -12.05 3.54
N LYS A 136 2.64 -10.90 3.02
CA LYS A 136 1.75 -9.78 2.68
C LYS A 136 0.80 -10.12 1.52
N GLU A 137 1.28 -10.85 0.52
CA GLU A 137 0.46 -11.32 -0.60
C GLU A 137 -0.58 -12.36 -0.14
N GLU A 138 -0.20 -13.30 0.73
CA GLU A 138 -1.12 -14.29 1.31
C GLU A 138 -2.21 -13.63 2.16
N TYR A 139 -1.83 -12.69 3.03
CA TYR A 139 -2.78 -11.92 3.83
C TYR A 139 -3.76 -11.10 2.97
N ALA A 140 -3.27 -10.49 1.88
CA ALA A 140 -4.13 -9.76 0.96
C ALA A 140 -5.13 -10.68 0.24
N LYS A 141 -4.70 -11.89 -0.13
CA LYS A 141 -5.58 -12.91 -0.72
C LYS A 141 -6.64 -13.39 0.26
N GLU A 142 -6.27 -13.60 1.52
CA GLU A 142 -7.20 -14.00 2.58
C GLU A 142 -8.29 -12.95 2.80
N ILE A 143 -7.91 -11.66 2.92
CA ILE A 143 -8.88 -10.57 3.02
C ILE A 143 -9.80 -10.50 1.79
N MET A 144 -9.28 -10.72 0.59
CA MET A 144 -10.13 -10.72 -0.61
C MET A 144 -11.09 -11.91 -0.63
N ALA A 145 -10.63 -13.10 -0.27
CA ALA A 145 -11.46 -14.29 -0.22
C ALA A 145 -12.57 -14.18 0.84
N GLU A 146 -12.25 -13.58 2.01
CA GLU A 146 -13.23 -13.29 3.06
C GLU A 146 -14.33 -12.34 2.55
N ARG A 147 -13.95 -11.23 1.90
CA ARG A 147 -14.90 -10.29 1.30
C ARG A 147 -15.76 -10.92 0.22
N GLU A 148 -15.15 -11.72 -0.65
CA GLU A 148 -15.86 -12.42 -1.72
C GLU A 148 -16.89 -13.39 -1.13
N ALA A 149 -16.54 -14.11 -0.05
CA ALA A 149 -17.47 -14.98 0.65
C ALA A 149 -18.65 -14.20 1.28
N ASP A 150 -18.38 -13.03 1.88
CA ASP A 150 -19.42 -12.16 2.42
C ASP A 150 -20.35 -11.62 1.31
N GLU A 151 -19.77 -11.18 0.19
CA GLU A 151 -20.52 -10.70 -0.98
C GLU A 151 -21.41 -11.80 -1.58
N ILE A 152 -20.89 -13.03 -1.72
CA ILE A 152 -21.66 -14.20 -2.18
C ILE A 152 -22.76 -14.56 -1.17
N GLY A 153 -22.48 -14.47 0.13
CA GLY A 153 -23.43 -14.74 1.20
C GLY A 153 -24.62 -13.76 1.18
N GLN A 154 -24.34 -12.48 0.94
CA GLN A 154 -25.34 -11.40 0.87
C GLN A 154 -26.06 -11.32 -0.48
N ALA A 155 -25.66 -12.10 -1.49
CA ALA A 155 -26.31 -12.11 -2.79
C ALA A 155 -27.75 -12.65 -2.69
N THR A 156 -28.73 -11.76 -2.91
CA THR A 156 -30.16 -12.09 -2.92
C THR A 156 -30.62 -12.73 -4.22
N PHE A 157 -29.90 -12.49 -5.31
CA PHE A 157 -30.17 -13.07 -6.62
C PHE A 157 -29.44 -14.41 -6.79
N ARG A 158 -30.19 -15.51 -6.76
CA ARG A 158 -29.65 -16.87 -6.94
C ARG A 158 -30.26 -17.51 -8.18
N PRO A 159 -29.72 -17.22 -9.38
CA PRO A 159 -30.30 -17.76 -10.60
C PRO A 159 -30.19 -19.29 -10.59
N MET A 160 -31.29 -19.96 -10.93
CA MET A 160 -31.28 -21.40 -11.16
C MET A 160 -30.63 -21.70 -12.50
N ILE A 161 -29.31 -21.76 -12.51
CA ILE A 161 -28.55 -22.11 -13.71
C ILE A 161 -28.58 -23.64 -13.87
N ASN A 162 -29.03 -24.11 -15.04
CA ASN A 162 -29.03 -25.53 -15.36
C ASN A 162 -27.61 -26.14 -15.21
N ARG A 163 -27.53 -27.37 -14.70
CA ARG A 163 -26.26 -28.10 -14.46
C ARG A 163 -25.37 -28.22 -15.70
N ASN A 164 -25.96 -28.22 -16.89
CA ASN A 164 -25.23 -28.26 -18.17
C ASN A 164 -24.51 -26.93 -18.48
N SER A 165 -25.02 -25.82 -17.96
CA SER A 165 -24.45 -24.49 -18.16
C SER A 165 -23.28 -24.22 -17.20
N SER A 166 -23.32 -24.75 -15.97
CA SER A 166 -22.23 -24.59 -15.00
C SER A 166 -20.93 -25.27 -15.46
N SER A 167 -21.04 -26.39 -16.17
CA SER A 167 -19.89 -27.12 -16.73
C SER A 167 -19.24 -26.44 -17.95
N ARG A 168 -19.88 -25.43 -18.58
CA ARG A 168 -19.31 -24.74 -19.74
C ARG A 168 -18.17 -23.78 -19.37
N GLY A 169 -18.12 -23.26 -18.14
CA GLY A 169 -17.10 -22.32 -17.67
C GLY A 169 -15.78 -22.96 -17.22
N MET A 170 -15.78 -24.25 -16.88
CA MET A 170 -14.61 -24.97 -16.36
C MET A 170 -13.71 -25.56 -17.44
N ARG A 171 -13.96 -25.28 -18.73
CA ARG A 171 -13.08 -25.74 -19.82
C ARG A 171 -11.82 -24.87 -19.86
N ASN A 172 -10.78 -25.33 -19.15
CA ASN A 172 -9.38 -24.91 -19.21
C ASN A 172 -9.15 -23.40 -18.98
N GLU A 173 -9.07 -22.98 -17.71
CA GLU A 173 -8.60 -21.63 -17.33
C GLU A 173 -7.22 -21.28 -17.94
N ASP A 174 -6.39 -22.29 -18.20
CA ASP A 174 -5.08 -22.15 -18.85
C ASP A 174 -5.17 -21.58 -20.28
N GLY A 175 -6.24 -21.89 -21.02
CA GLY A 175 -6.46 -21.39 -22.38
C GLY A 175 -6.83 -19.91 -22.41
N PHE A 176 -7.56 -19.44 -21.39
CA PHE A 176 -7.93 -18.03 -21.25
C PHE A 176 -6.73 -17.17 -20.87
N MET A 177 -5.86 -17.67 -19.98
CA MET A 177 -4.63 -16.98 -19.57
C MET A 177 -3.66 -16.73 -20.74
N TYR A 178 -3.55 -17.68 -21.67
CA TYR A 178 -2.67 -17.53 -22.83
C TYR A 178 -3.16 -16.46 -23.82
N ASN A 179 -4.48 -16.36 -24.01
CA ASN A 179 -5.08 -15.31 -24.84
C ASN A 179 -4.99 -13.94 -24.18
N ASP A 180 -5.08 -13.89 -22.85
CA ASP A 180 -5.00 -12.64 -22.09
C ASP A 180 -3.59 -12.03 -22.17
N ARG A 181 -2.55 -12.86 -22.14
CA ARG A 181 -1.16 -12.41 -22.37
C ARG A 181 -0.98 -11.82 -23.77
N LYS A 182 -1.43 -12.51 -24.82
CA LYS A 182 -1.33 -12.01 -26.21
C LYS A 182 -2.12 -10.70 -26.40
N MET A 183 -3.30 -10.59 -25.79
CA MET A 183 -4.09 -9.36 -25.83
C MET A 183 -3.38 -8.20 -25.13
N LYS A 184 -2.78 -8.44 -23.96
CA LYS A 184 -1.98 -7.43 -23.26
C LYS A 184 -0.77 -6.98 -24.08
N GLU A 185 -0.05 -7.93 -24.68
CA GLU A 185 1.08 -7.63 -25.57
C GLU A 185 0.63 -6.79 -26.79
N LYS A 186 -0.51 -7.13 -27.39
CA LYS A 186 -1.10 -6.37 -28.50
C LYS A 186 -1.51 -4.95 -28.08
N LEU A 187 -2.10 -4.77 -26.90
CA LEU A 187 -2.47 -3.45 -26.37
C LEU A 187 -1.25 -2.58 -26.08
N VAL A 188 -0.20 -3.17 -25.51
CA VAL A 188 1.08 -2.48 -25.27
C VAL A 188 1.69 -2.06 -26.61
N PHE A 189 1.69 -2.95 -27.60
CA PHE A 189 2.18 -2.66 -28.94
C PHE A 189 1.41 -1.52 -29.60
N GLN A 190 0.07 -1.56 -29.58
CA GLN A 190 -0.77 -0.47 -30.12
C GLN A 190 -0.48 0.87 -29.43
N ARG A 191 -0.26 0.88 -28.12
CA ARG A 191 0.11 2.09 -27.39
C ARG A 191 1.46 2.64 -27.84
N ILE A 192 2.46 1.79 -28.05
CA ILE A 192 3.78 2.19 -28.55
C ILE A 192 3.66 2.78 -29.96
N VAL A 193 2.91 2.12 -30.85
CA VAL A 193 2.69 2.61 -32.22
C VAL A 193 2.01 3.96 -32.21
N LYS A 194 0.89 4.10 -31.48
CA LYS A 194 0.15 5.36 -31.36
C LYS A 194 1.01 6.49 -30.80
N MET A 195 1.78 6.22 -29.73
CA MET A 195 2.70 7.21 -29.16
C MET A 195 3.78 7.61 -30.17
N GLY A 196 4.27 6.67 -30.99
CA GLY A 196 5.22 6.95 -32.06
C GLY A 196 4.64 7.84 -33.17
N GLU A 197 3.37 7.67 -33.52
CA GLU A 197 2.66 8.54 -34.47
C GLU A 197 2.44 9.94 -33.90
N GLU A 198 2.01 10.04 -32.64
CA GLU A 198 1.86 11.32 -31.92
C GLU A 198 3.21 12.06 -31.78
N MET A 199 4.31 11.34 -31.55
CA MET A 199 5.65 11.95 -31.50
C MET A 199 6.11 12.50 -32.86
N LYS A 200 5.68 11.91 -33.98
CA LYS A 200 6.01 12.40 -35.33
C LYS A 200 5.26 13.70 -35.65
N THR A 201 4.03 13.85 -35.17
CA THR A 201 3.23 15.07 -35.37
C THR A 201 3.53 16.16 -34.34
N CYS A 202 4.31 15.86 -33.30
CA CYS A 202 4.69 16.83 -32.29
C CYS A 202 5.60 17.93 -32.86
N THR A 203 5.10 19.17 -32.89
CA THR A 203 5.83 20.36 -33.32
C THR A 203 6.75 20.92 -32.23
N PHE A 204 6.53 20.54 -30.98
CA PHE A 204 7.34 20.96 -29.84
C PHE A 204 8.66 20.18 -29.80
N LYS A 205 9.76 20.87 -30.11
CA LYS A 205 11.11 20.32 -30.08
C LYS A 205 11.90 21.01 -28.97
N PRO A 206 11.81 20.54 -27.71
CA PRO A 206 12.54 21.17 -26.63
C PRO A 206 14.05 21.05 -26.88
N ASN A 207 14.77 22.15 -26.69
CA ASN A 207 16.23 22.13 -26.75
C ASN A 207 16.78 21.52 -25.46
N VAL A 208 16.90 20.19 -25.43
CA VAL A 208 17.43 19.45 -24.28
C VAL A 208 18.95 19.40 -24.37
N ASN A 209 19.63 19.74 -23.27
CA ASN A 209 21.08 19.68 -23.18
C ASN A 209 21.60 18.25 -23.46
N LYS A 210 22.63 18.14 -24.32
CA LYS A 210 23.28 16.87 -24.70
C LYS A 210 23.74 16.04 -23.49
N MET A 211 24.12 16.69 -22.38
CA MET A 211 24.48 16.01 -21.14
C MET A 211 23.31 15.24 -20.51
N SER A 212 22.11 15.81 -20.53
CA SER A 212 20.91 15.13 -20.02
C SER A 212 20.58 13.88 -20.84
N LEU A 213 20.80 13.96 -22.16
CA LEU A 213 20.53 12.86 -23.09
C LEU A 213 21.52 11.70 -22.94
N MET A 214 22.75 11.97 -22.52
CA MET A 214 23.72 10.93 -22.13
C MET A 214 23.33 10.25 -20.81
N MET A 215 22.80 11.00 -19.83
CA MET A 215 22.42 10.43 -18.53
C MET A 215 21.25 9.44 -18.63
N ASP A 216 20.32 9.63 -19.56
CA ASP A 216 19.22 8.70 -19.77
C ASP A 216 19.66 7.38 -20.42
N LYS A 217 20.70 7.40 -21.27
CA LYS A 217 21.28 6.17 -21.85
C LYS A 217 22.05 5.35 -20.81
N ILE A 218 22.53 5.99 -19.73
CA ILE A 218 23.24 5.34 -18.63
C ILE A 218 22.26 4.70 -17.61
N LYS A 219 20.94 4.91 -17.74
CA LYS A 219 19.91 4.15 -17.03
C LYS A 219 19.75 2.74 -17.65
N THR A 220 20.84 2.01 -17.82
CA THR A 220 20.76 0.56 -18.03
C THR A 220 20.14 -0.08 -16.80
N LYS A 221 19.47 -1.23 -16.98
CA LYS A 221 18.77 -2.04 -15.95
C LYS A 221 19.64 -2.45 -14.73
N ASP A 222 20.90 -2.03 -14.71
CA ASP A 222 21.97 -2.40 -13.79
C ASP A 222 22.40 -1.28 -12.84
N ARG A 223 21.61 -0.22 -12.69
CA ARG A 223 21.90 0.84 -11.70
C ARG A 223 22.13 0.26 -10.30
N ASN A 224 21.41 -0.80 -9.94
CA ASN A 224 21.59 -1.50 -8.67
C ASN A 224 22.63 -2.63 -8.74
N LEU A 225 22.86 -3.21 -9.92
CA LEU A 225 23.84 -4.28 -10.08
C LEU A 225 25.26 -3.76 -9.88
N HIS A 226 25.57 -2.55 -10.38
CA HIS A 226 26.88 -1.93 -10.15
C HIS A 226 27.14 -1.62 -8.67
N LEU A 227 26.12 -1.17 -7.93
CA LEU A 227 26.22 -0.94 -6.48
C LEU A 227 26.50 -2.25 -5.72
N TYR A 228 25.83 -3.34 -6.11
CA TYR A 228 26.07 -4.67 -5.54
C TYR A 228 27.50 -5.16 -5.82
N LEU A 229 27.96 -5.08 -7.08
CA LEU A 229 29.31 -5.50 -7.47
C LEU A 229 30.41 -4.67 -6.80
N ASN A 230 30.23 -3.35 -6.66
CA ASN A 230 31.18 -2.48 -5.96
C ASN A 230 31.23 -2.79 -4.46
N SER A 231 30.08 -3.02 -3.82
CA SER A 231 30.05 -3.40 -2.40
C SER A 231 30.78 -4.72 -2.19
N ARG A 232 30.58 -5.69 -3.08
CA ARG A 232 31.25 -7.00 -3.02
C ARG A 232 32.76 -6.88 -3.21
N ARG A 233 33.21 -6.10 -4.20
CA ARG A 233 34.63 -5.86 -4.45
C ARG A 233 35.30 -5.22 -3.23
N LYS A 234 34.67 -4.22 -2.62
CA LYS A 234 35.18 -3.60 -1.37
C LYS A 234 35.28 -4.60 -0.24
N THR A 235 34.35 -5.55 -0.10
CA THR A 235 34.44 -6.58 0.94
C THR A 235 35.50 -7.64 0.68
N GLU A 236 35.82 -7.92 -0.59
CA GLU A 236 36.84 -8.91 -0.98
C GLU A 236 38.26 -8.30 -0.96
N GLU A 237 38.40 -7.02 -1.33
CA GLU A 237 39.69 -6.32 -1.39
C GLU A 237 40.12 -5.67 -0.06
N SER A 238 39.19 -5.46 0.88
CA SER A 238 39.56 -4.93 2.20
C SER A 238 40.30 -6.01 2.98
N PRO A 239 41.59 -5.84 3.33
CA PRO A 239 42.26 -6.77 4.21
C PRO A 239 41.49 -6.86 5.54
N PRO A 240 41.36 -8.06 6.13
CA PRO A 240 40.61 -8.23 7.37
C PRO A 240 41.16 -7.24 8.39
N ARG A 241 40.32 -6.32 8.87
CA ARG A 241 40.68 -5.40 9.96
C ARG A 241 41.14 -6.26 11.13
N THR A 242 42.45 -6.34 11.33
CA THR A 242 43.06 -6.91 12.51
C THR A 242 42.61 -6.03 13.66
N THR A 243 41.63 -6.50 14.41
CA THR A 243 41.19 -5.84 15.64
C THR A 243 42.21 -6.16 16.72
N ASP A 244 43.43 -5.68 16.53
CA ASP A 244 44.49 -5.78 17.52
C ASP A 244 44.33 -4.60 18.50
N ARG A 245 43.17 -4.57 19.17
CA ARG A 245 42.93 -3.66 20.28
C ARG A 245 43.48 -4.35 21.52
N LYS A 246 44.81 -4.34 21.65
CA LYS A 246 45.50 -4.71 22.89
C LYS A 246 45.04 -3.75 23.98
N ASN A 247 44.32 -4.30 24.96
CA ASN A 247 44.01 -3.61 26.21
C ASN A 247 45.32 -3.12 26.86
N ARG A 248 45.40 -1.82 27.10
CA ARG A 248 46.30 -1.19 28.04
C ARG A 248 45.47 -0.34 28.97
#